data_AF-A0A0Q9M6S0-F1
#
_entry.id   AF-A0A0Q9M6S0-F1
#
_cell.length_a   1.000
_cell.length_b   1.000
_cell.length_c   1.000
_cell.angle_alpha   90.00
_cell.angle_beta   90.00
_cell.angle_gamma   90.00
#
_symmetry.space_group_name_H-M   'P 1'
#
loop_
_entity.id
_entity.type
_entity.pdbx_description
1 polymer ?
#
loop_
_entity_poly.entity_id
_entity_poly.type
_entity_poly.pdbx_seq_one_letter_code
_entity_poly.pdbx_strand_id
1 'polypeptide(L)'
;MKPINDDFAAKFREVGEQAGKHGLIVTIKPHTGNTASANVIADTLRTIGSPYVKASYDPGNVRFSEGIEPSEDLPFIATQTVSFIAKDHRGARETRQTFRYREKGTSTSRHVRNAA
;
A
#
# COMPACT_ATOMS: atom_id res chain seq x y z
N MET A 1 9.15 13.39 -7.95
CA MET A 1 9.05 12.14 -7.18
C MET A 1 8.98 12.51 -5.70
N LYS A 2 8.09 11.92 -4.90
CA LYS A 2 8.07 12.21 -3.45
C LYS A 2 9.34 11.65 -2.82
N PRO A 3 10.03 12.38 -1.93
CA PRO A 3 11.21 11.87 -1.26
C PRO A 3 10.85 10.66 -0.39
N ILE A 4 11.70 9.65 -0.41
CA ILE A 4 11.61 8.51 0.51
C ILE A 4 11.96 9.03 1.90
N ASN A 5 11.13 8.69 2.89
CA ASN A 5 11.46 8.95 4.29
C ASN A 5 12.59 8.01 4.73
N ASP A 6 13.73 8.57 5.12
CA ASP A 6 14.92 7.80 5.51
C ASP A 6 14.76 7.06 6.84
N ASP A 7 13.99 7.60 7.79
CA ASP A 7 13.72 6.93 9.07
C ASP A 7 12.94 5.63 8.86
N PHE A 8 11.99 5.64 7.92
CA PHE A 8 11.28 4.42 7.51
C PHE A 8 12.26 3.39 6.95
N ALA A 9 13.17 3.80 6.07
CA ALA A 9 14.15 2.89 5.46
C ALA A 9 15.16 2.37 6.50
N ALA A 10 15.61 3.22 7.43
CA ALA A 10 16.46 2.84 8.55
C ALA A 10 15.78 1.78 9.43
N LYS A 11 14.48 1.99 9.74
CA LYS A 11 13.73 1.03 10.55
C LYS A 11 13.60 -0.33 9.86
N PHE A 12 13.31 -0.34 8.56
CA PHE A 12 13.24 -1.59 7.81
C PHE A 12 14.60 -2.28 7.61
N ARG A 13 15.72 -1.54 7.70
CA ARG A 13 17.05 -2.13 7.72
C ARG A 13 17.26 -2.97 8.98
N GLU A 14 16.91 -2.44 10.15
CA GLU A 14 16.92 -3.20 11.42
C GLU A 14 16.03 -4.45 11.33
N VAL A 15 14.83 -4.32 10.74
CA VAL A 15 13.92 -5.45 10.51
C VAL A 15 14.57 -6.49 9.61
N GLY A 16 15.22 -6.07 8.53
CA GLY A 16 15.92 -6.94 7.60
C GLY A 16 17.07 -7.73 8.26
N GLU A 17 17.82 -7.10 9.16
CA GLU A 17 18.86 -7.79 9.95
C GLU A 17 18.30 -8.89 10.83
N GLN A 18 17.18 -8.63 11.53
CA GLN A 18 16.52 -9.64 12.35
C GLN A 18 15.91 -10.75 11.49
N ALA A 19 15.27 -10.40 10.38
CA ALA A 19 14.72 -11.37 9.44
C ALA A 19 15.81 -12.34 8.94
N GLY A 20 16.99 -11.83 8.59
CA GLY A 20 18.13 -12.64 8.18
C GLY A 20 18.60 -13.64 9.24
N LYS A 21 18.68 -13.23 10.51
CA LYS A 21 19.05 -14.12 11.63
C LYS A 21 18.09 -15.30 11.81
N HIS A 22 16.84 -15.13 11.40
CA HIS A 22 15.77 -16.13 11.53
C HIS A 22 15.44 -16.85 10.23
N GLY A 23 16.16 -16.58 9.12
CA GLY A 23 15.87 -17.17 7.83
C GLY A 23 14.51 -16.75 7.26
N LEU A 24 14.04 -15.55 7.61
CA LEU A 24 12.75 -15.00 7.17
C LEU A 24 12.92 -14.00 6.03
N ILE A 25 11.87 -13.89 5.21
CA ILE A 25 11.68 -12.77 4.29
C ILE A 25 10.50 -11.94 4.79
N VAL A 26 10.74 -10.65 4.99
CA VAL A 26 9.70 -9.67 5.31
C VAL A 26 9.30 -8.96 4.02
N THR A 27 8.01 -8.84 3.76
CA THR A 27 7.52 -8.17 2.56
C THR A 27 6.80 -6.88 2.87
N ILE A 28 7.06 -5.83 2.10
CA ILE A 28 6.30 -4.57 2.14
C ILE A 28 5.31 -4.52 0.98
N LYS A 29 4.10 -4.02 1.25
CA LYS A 29 3.01 -3.97 0.28
C LYS A 29 2.53 -2.56 -0.03
N PRO A 30 1.93 -2.32 -1.21
CA PRO A 30 1.38 -1.03 -1.55
C PRO A 30 0.40 -0.46 -0.53
N HIS A 31 0.58 0.82 -0.18
CA HIS A 31 -0.38 1.60 0.58
C HIS A 31 -0.23 3.09 0.26
N THR A 32 0.57 3.84 1.02
CA THR A 32 0.82 5.28 0.86
C THR A 32 2.25 5.61 1.27
N GLY A 33 2.72 6.84 1.02
CA GLY A 33 4.06 7.28 1.42
C GLY A 33 5.15 6.46 0.72
N ASN A 34 6.13 5.93 1.46
CA ASN A 34 7.22 5.08 0.96
C ASN A 34 6.76 3.76 0.33
N THR A 35 5.46 3.48 0.29
CA THR A 35 4.92 2.26 -0.33
C THR A 35 3.77 2.56 -1.28
N ALA A 36 3.61 3.78 -1.77
CA ALA A 36 2.42 4.16 -2.55
C ALA A 36 2.18 3.30 -3.81
N SER A 37 3.24 3.01 -4.57
CA SER A 37 3.19 2.34 -5.88
C SER A 37 4.42 1.47 -6.10
N ALA A 38 4.44 0.66 -7.17
CA ALA A 38 5.55 -0.26 -7.44
C ALA A 38 6.91 0.43 -7.55
N ASN A 39 6.99 1.54 -8.29
CA ASN A 39 8.22 2.32 -8.42
C ASN A 39 8.70 2.89 -7.07
N VAL A 40 7.78 3.38 -6.23
CA VAL A 40 8.11 3.90 -4.91
C VAL A 40 8.58 2.77 -3.98
N ILE A 41 8.00 1.58 -4.07
CA ILE A 41 8.48 0.39 -3.36
C ILE A 41 9.87 0.00 -3.88
N ALA A 42 10.12 0.03 -5.19
CA ALA A 42 11.43 -0.30 -5.76
C ALA A 42 12.52 0.62 -5.22
N ASP A 43 12.25 1.93 -5.19
CA ASP A 43 13.16 2.92 -4.61
C ASP A 43 13.34 2.72 -3.10
N THR A 44 12.26 2.43 -2.37
CA THR A 44 12.29 2.17 -0.94
C THR A 44 13.10 0.93 -0.60
N LEU A 45 12.94 -0.18 -1.34
CA LEU A 45 13.73 -1.40 -1.16
C LEU A 45 15.22 -1.14 -1.46
N ARG A 46 15.52 -0.34 -2.50
CA ARG A 46 16.89 0.08 -2.80
C ARG A 46 17.49 0.88 -1.66
N THR A 47 16.74 1.81 -1.05
CA THR A 47 17.20 2.60 0.10
C THR A 47 17.36 1.75 1.36
N ILE A 48 16.46 0.79 1.62
CA ILE A 48 16.59 -0.16 2.74
C ILE A 48 17.87 -0.99 2.58
N GLY A 49 18.13 -1.51 1.37
CA GLY A 49 19.37 -2.21 1.03
C GLY A 49 19.50 -3.60 1.67
N SER A 50 18.40 -4.23 2.11
CA SER A 50 18.41 -5.56 2.74
C SER A 50 17.88 -6.63 1.78
N PRO A 51 18.57 -7.77 1.61
CA PRO A 51 18.06 -8.88 0.81
C PRO A 51 16.89 -9.61 1.51
N TYR A 52 16.66 -9.37 2.80
CA TYR A 52 15.59 -10.00 3.57
C TYR A 52 14.30 -9.18 3.62
N VAL A 53 14.30 -8.00 2.98
CA VAL A 53 13.10 -7.18 2.78
C VAL A 53 12.77 -7.17 1.29
N LYS A 54 11.56 -7.62 0.92
CA LYS A 54 11.10 -7.79 -0.46
C LYS A 54 9.74 -7.16 -0.70
N ALA A 55 9.24 -7.18 -1.93
CA ALA A 55 7.92 -6.67 -2.25
C ALA A 55 6.83 -7.76 -2.10
N SER A 56 5.65 -7.33 -1.63
CA SER A 56 4.37 -8.00 -1.78
C SER A 56 3.46 -7.13 -2.62
N TYR A 57 3.09 -7.55 -3.82
CA TYR A 57 2.30 -6.67 -4.69
C TYR A 57 0.79 -6.80 -4.42
N ASP A 58 0.08 -5.67 -4.36
CA ASP A 58 -1.32 -5.56 -3.96
C ASP A 58 -2.07 -4.64 -4.95
N PRO A 59 -2.55 -5.17 -6.08
CA PRO A 59 -3.17 -4.39 -7.16
C PRO A 59 -4.40 -3.62 -6.67
N GLY A 60 -5.18 -4.19 -5.76
CA GLY A 60 -6.35 -3.55 -5.18
C GLY A 60 -5.98 -2.30 -4.37
N ASN A 61 -4.88 -2.33 -3.59
CA ASN A 61 -4.42 -1.15 -2.85
C ASN A 61 -3.85 -0.07 -3.76
N VAL A 62 -3.11 -0.44 -4.81
CA VAL A 62 -2.55 0.49 -5.80
C VAL A 62 -3.68 1.24 -6.49
N ARG A 63 -4.64 0.50 -7.07
CA ARG A 63 -5.76 1.12 -7.79
C ARG A 63 -6.67 1.92 -6.86
N PHE A 64 -6.97 1.39 -5.67
CA PHE A 64 -7.79 2.11 -4.70
C PHE A 64 -7.13 3.40 -4.23
N SER A 65 -5.86 3.37 -3.80
CA SER A 65 -5.22 4.50 -3.10
C SER A 65 -4.66 5.55 -4.05
N GLU A 66 -4.06 5.12 -5.15
CA GLU A 66 -3.32 5.98 -6.08
C GLU A 66 -4.00 6.11 -7.45
N GLY A 67 -5.02 5.29 -7.74
CA GLY A 67 -5.74 5.34 -9.02
C GLY A 67 -4.95 4.78 -10.20
N ILE A 68 -3.82 4.11 -9.96
CA ILE A 68 -2.91 3.60 -10.99
C ILE A 68 -3.41 2.25 -11.52
N GLU A 69 -3.29 2.02 -12.83
CA GLU A 69 -3.59 0.72 -13.45
C GLU A 69 -2.54 -0.33 -13.05
N PRO A 70 -2.93 -1.41 -12.33
CA PRO A 70 -1.95 -2.36 -11.80
C PRO A 70 -1.14 -3.11 -12.87
N SER A 71 -1.70 -3.31 -14.06
CA SER A 71 -0.98 -3.93 -15.18
C SER A 71 0.17 -3.07 -15.70
N GLU A 72 0.08 -1.75 -15.53
CA GLU A 72 1.14 -0.82 -15.91
C GLU A 72 2.16 -0.61 -14.78
N ASP A 73 1.75 -0.81 -13.53
CA ASP A 73 2.58 -0.57 -12.34
C ASP A 73 3.40 -1.80 -11.91
N LEU A 74 2.81 -3.01 -11.90
CA LEU A 74 3.50 -4.24 -11.49
C LEU A 74 4.88 -4.46 -12.18
N PRO A 75 5.06 -4.20 -13.49
CA PRO A 75 6.35 -4.40 -14.15
C PRO A 75 7.54 -3.70 -13.47
N PHE A 76 7.33 -2.57 -12.77
CA PHE A 76 8.41 -1.86 -12.08
C PHE A 76 9.00 -2.63 -10.88
N ILE A 77 8.27 -3.60 -10.33
CA ILE A 77 8.69 -4.34 -9.13
C ILE A 77 8.58 -5.87 -9.26
N ALA A 78 8.24 -6.37 -10.45
CA ALA A 78 8.00 -7.80 -10.69
C ALA A 78 9.16 -8.70 -10.23
N THR A 79 10.41 -8.32 -10.50
CA THR A 79 11.61 -9.12 -10.14
C THR A 79 11.91 -9.13 -8.64
N GLN A 80 11.32 -8.23 -7.87
CA GLN A 80 11.50 -8.12 -6.42
C GLN A 80 10.27 -8.60 -5.63
N THR A 81 9.20 -8.98 -6.33
CA THR A 81 7.94 -9.42 -5.75
C THR A 81 8.00 -10.91 -5.47
N VAL A 82 7.88 -11.27 -4.19
CA VAL A 82 7.93 -12.67 -3.73
C VAL A 82 6.59 -13.14 -3.16
N SER A 83 5.62 -12.23 -3.01
CA SER A 83 4.24 -12.55 -2.65
C SER A 83 3.29 -11.58 -3.34
N PHE A 84 2.02 -11.98 -3.47
CA PHE A 84 1.01 -11.21 -4.18
C PHE A 84 -0.34 -11.34 -3.46
N ILE A 85 -1.10 -10.25 -3.43
CA ILE A 85 -2.44 -10.22 -2.85
C ILE A 85 -3.45 -10.16 -4.01
N ALA A 86 -4.07 -11.30 -4.31
CA ALA A 86 -5.15 -11.37 -5.29
C ALA A 86 -6.45 -10.86 -4.68
N LYS A 87 -6.65 -9.53 -4.72
CA LYS A 87 -7.90 -8.90 -4.33
C LYS A 87 -8.31 -7.83 -5.33
N ASP A 88 -9.61 -7.72 -5.51
CA ASP A 88 -10.22 -6.59 -6.19
C ASP A 88 -10.63 -5.52 -5.16
N HIS A 89 -10.96 -4.34 -5.66
CA HIS A 89 -11.44 -3.20 -4.91
C HIS A 89 -12.68 -2.65 -5.63
N ARG A 90 -13.63 -2.10 -4.87
CA ARG A 90 -14.78 -1.40 -5.44
C ARG A 90 -14.71 0.07 -5.06
N GLY A 91 -14.90 0.93 -6.06
CA GLY A 91 -14.86 2.39 -5.89
C GLY A 91 -13.45 2.98 -5.91
N ALA A 92 -13.36 4.28 -6.19
CA ALA A 92 -12.14 5.05 -5.97
C ALA A 92 -11.94 5.30 -4.47
N ARG A 93 -10.71 5.64 -4.02
CA ARG A 93 -10.45 6.16 -2.68
C ARG A 93 -11.56 7.14 -2.30
N GLU A 94 -12.44 6.73 -1.39
CA GLU A 94 -13.58 7.56 -1.05
C GLU A 94 -13.08 8.90 -0.51
N THR A 95 -13.34 9.97 -1.26
CA THR A 95 -13.83 11.19 -0.63
C THR A 95 -15.09 10.78 0.13
N ARG A 96 -14.95 10.36 1.40
CA ARG A 96 -16.03 9.92 2.33
C ARG A 96 -17.37 9.72 1.61
N GLN A 97 -17.76 8.50 1.25
CA GLN A 97 -19.14 8.31 0.82
C GLN A 97 -20.03 8.72 2.00
N THR A 98 -20.68 9.86 1.85
CA THR A 98 -21.85 10.16 2.66
C THR A 98 -22.92 9.21 2.18
N PHE A 99 -23.06 8.07 2.88
CA PHE A 99 -24.22 7.21 2.73
C PHE A 99 -25.45 8.06 3.04
N ARG A 100 -26.15 8.53 2.00
CA ARG A 100 -27.48 9.12 2.16
C ARG A 100 -28.46 7.97 2.30
N TYR A 101 -28.79 7.63 3.53
CA TYR A 101 -29.94 6.77 3.80
C TYR A 101 -31.19 7.51 3.30
N ARG A 102 -31.85 6.98 2.27
CA ARG A 102 -33.13 7.51 1.80
C ARG A 102 -34.24 6.81 2.57
N GLU A 103 -34.58 7.33 3.75
CA GLU A 103 -35.88 6.99 4.33
C GLU A 103 -36.97 7.52 3.38
N LYS A 104 -37.99 6.70 3.13
CA LYS A 104 -39.17 7.14 2.40
C LYS A 104 -39.80 8.30 3.17
N GLY A 105 -39.53 9.53 2.78
CA GLY A 105 -40.34 10.68 3.21
C GLY A 105 -39.62 12.01 3.43
N THR A 106 -38.36 12.05 3.89
CA THR A 106 -37.73 13.33 4.25
C THR A 106 -36.21 13.30 4.08
N SER A 107 -35.70 14.25 3.30
CA SER A 107 -34.26 14.45 3.09
C SER A 107 -33.65 15.17 4.29
N THR A 108 -33.12 14.42 5.25
CA THR A 108 -32.17 14.98 6.25
C THR A 108 -30.86 14.21 6.22
N SER A 109 -29.78 14.88 5.83
CA SER A 109 -28.42 14.34 5.87
C SER A 109 -27.92 14.27 7.32
N ARG A 110 -27.81 13.07 7.90
CA ARG A 110 -27.06 12.85 9.16
C ARG A 110 -25.64 12.42 8.87
N HIS A 111 -24.69 13.07 9.54
CA HIS A 111 -23.28 12.68 9.54
C HIS A 111 -23.11 11.55 10.54
N VAL A 112 -22.90 10.32 10.06
CA VAL A 112 -22.54 9.20 10.94
C VAL A 112 -21.03 9.24 11.16
N ARG A 113 -20.61 9.57 12.37
CA ARG A 113 -19.23 9.34 12.83
C ARG A 113 -19.16 7.88 13.27
N ASN A 114 -18.45 7.02 12.53
CA ASN A 114 -18.05 5.73 13.11
C ASN A 114 -16.88 5.99 14.05
N ALA A 115 -17.12 5.67 15.32
CA ALA A 115 -16.16 5.67 16.41
C ALA A 115 -15.31 4.40 16.37
N ALA A 116 -14.05 4.57 16.81
CA ALA A 116 -13.05 3.59 17.25
C ALA A 116 -12.77 2.36 16.37
#